data_AF-M7B4J8-F1
#
_entry.id   AF-M7B4J8-F1
#
_cell.length_a   1.000
_cell.length_b   1.000
_cell.length_c   1.000
_cell.angle_alpha   90.00
_cell.angle_beta   90.00
_cell.angle_gamma   90.00
#
_symmetry.space_group_name_H-M   'P 1'
#
loop_
_entity.id
_entity.type
_entity.pdbx_description
1 polymer ?
#
loop_
_entity_poly.entity_id
_entity_poly.type
_entity_poly.pdbx_seq_one_letter_code
_entity_poly.pdbx_strand_id
1 'polypeptide(L)'
;NTKDILVIYEEEAEEWALYLKSLFKHIIKEQGILLYNLETLSIQHLESLSLSCYRCKLLILSNGLLKCLNQKRRYFLDRVLEPSGRVVILLCGVENSDVLHEILTLDQSSQEISTDQDPEEYLSIVAGVIQQDEPQNEEAKESLSCIYETVLADDYQNNSEVNLQLNEGGVSVKTDVSLETEVVSETLETTRPSVLVLPERISCENPGEIFILLRDEITETVEIEFITDNQRIRTQPAFWNQKVRCMKALDFPAGPVNVNVYCGGVIKAMTQIEYCTAVEEIERIFKKVADPIAFACQAFKFSSVEKLDNTLTFLLKSNVSAYEFSAFPNEVHHQQANSYWEELPTLLHCAAKFGLKNLATLLLQCPEASQACRITNKHGENPAHIAGKHGHNELQKIIQELSVSLYTFSQCSLNM
;
A
#
# COMPACT_ATOMS: atom_id res chain seq x y z
N ASN A 1 18.87 -23.73 7.55
CA ASN A 1 18.09 -22.73 8.31
C ASN A 1 19.02 -21.64 8.76
N THR A 2 18.97 -20.49 8.10
CA THR A 2 19.60 -19.28 8.63
C THR A 2 18.73 -18.82 9.81
N LYS A 3 19.32 -18.45 10.95
CA LYS A 3 18.61 -18.00 12.16
C LYS A 3 19.06 -16.58 12.43
N ASP A 4 18.48 -15.66 11.66
CA ASP A 4 19.03 -14.32 11.55
C ASP A 4 18.32 -13.36 12.50
N ILE A 5 16.98 -13.26 12.43
CA ILE A 5 16.19 -12.37 13.30
C ILE A 5 15.08 -13.15 14.00
N LEU A 6 14.98 -12.98 15.31
CA LEU A 6 13.84 -13.40 16.12
C LEU A 6 13.07 -12.16 16.57
N VAL A 7 11.79 -12.04 16.21
CA VAL A 7 10.90 -10.97 16.68
C VAL A 7 9.95 -11.54 17.73
N ILE A 8 9.98 -10.99 18.94
CA ILE A 8 9.19 -11.41 20.10
C ILE A 8 8.14 -10.35 20.38
N TYR A 9 6.87 -10.74 20.47
CA TYR A 9 5.75 -9.83 20.59
C TYR A 9 4.59 -10.44 21.41
N GLU A 10 3.64 -9.60 21.84
CA GLU A 10 2.33 -10.01 22.36
C GLU A 10 1.22 -9.68 21.35
N GLU A 11 0.01 -10.22 21.55
CA GLU A 11 -1.13 -10.08 20.62
C GLU A 11 -1.38 -8.62 20.20
N GLU A 12 -1.33 -7.67 21.14
CA GLU A 12 -1.51 -6.23 20.87
C GLU A 12 -0.47 -5.63 19.90
N ALA A 13 0.69 -6.26 19.76
CA ALA A 13 1.80 -5.81 18.92
C ALA A 13 1.98 -6.66 17.65
N GLU A 14 0.97 -7.47 17.27
CA GLU A 14 1.04 -8.35 16.10
C GLU A 14 1.26 -7.58 14.79
N GLU A 15 0.57 -6.45 14.60
CA GLU A 15 0.73 -5.62 13.41
C GLU A 15 2.17 -5.09 13.26
N TRP A 16 2.79 -4.69 14.38
CA TRP A 16 4.19 -4.28 14.40
C TRP A 16 5.13 -5.43 14.08
N ALA A 17 4.87 -6.64 14.58
CA ALA A 17 5.68 -7.81 14.26
C ALA A 17 5.62 -8.17 12.76
N LEU A 18 4.44 -8.08 12.15
CA LEU A 18 4.27 -8.28 10.71
C LEU A 18 4.95 -7.19 9.88
N TYR A 19 4.84 -5.94 10.31
CA TYR A 19 5.52 -4.81 9.68
C TYR A 19 7.05 -5.00 9.68
N LEU A 20 7.63 -5.30 10.85
CA LEU A 20 9.07 -5.55 11.00
C LEU A 20 9.53 -6.74 10.15
N LYS A 21 8.74 -7.83 10.10
CA LYS A 21 9.05 -8.96 9.22
C LYS A 21 9.10 -8.52 7.76
N SER A 22 8.16 -7.70 7.31
CA SER A 22 8.15 -7.19 5.94
C SER A 22 9.33 -6.26 5.67
N LEU A 23 9.69 -5.41 6.64
CA LEU A 23 10.80 -4.47 6.53
C LEU A 23 12.16 -5.21 6.41
N PHE A 24 12.40 -6.20 7.26
CA PHE A 24 13.68 -6.92 7.26
C PHE A 24 13.86 -7.91 6.10
N LYS A 25 12.80 -8.21 5.33
CA LYS A 25 12.94 -8.96 4.06
C LYS A 25 13.87 -8.30 3.05
N HIS A 26 14.06 -6.98 3.17
CA HIS A 26 14.97 -6.23 2.29
C HIS A 26 16.45 -6.52 2.58
N ILE A 27 16.79 -6.98 3.79
CA ILE A 27 18.17 -7.28 4.21
C ILE A 27 18.41 -8.79 4.27
N ILE A 28 17.39 -9.57 4.64
CA ILE A 28 17.54 -10.99 4.99
C ILE A 28 16.46 -11.84 4.32
N LYS A 29 16.82 -13.08 3.95
CA LYS A 29 15.87 -14.06 3.41
C LYS A 29 14.73 -14.32 4.39
N GLU A 30 13.51 -14.43 3.88
CA GLU A 30 12.30 -14.61 4.70
C GLU A 30 12.35 -15.82 5.65
N GLN A 31 13.06 -16.89 5.26
CA GLN A 31 13.22 -18.09 6.09
C GLN A 31 14.15 -17.89 7.30
N GLY A 32 14.87 -16.76 7.35
CA GLY A 32 15.76 -16.36 8.44
C GLY A 32 15.09 -15.56 9.56
N ILE A 33 13.83 -15.14 9.36
CA ILE A 33 13.07 -14.30 10.29
C ILE A 33 11.95 -15.12 10.94
N LEU A 34 11.97 -15.23 12.27
CA LEU A 34 10.94 -15.92 13.05
C LEU A 34 10.15 -14.91 13.88
N LEU A 35 8.82 -15.00 13.80
CA LEU A 35 7.89 -14.28 14.69
C LEU A 35 7.49 -15.22 15.83
N TYR A 36 7.58 -14.74 17.07
CA TYR A 36 7.24 -15.51 18.26
C TYR A 36 6.27 -14.74 19.15
N ASN A 37 5.03 -15.22 19.21
CA ASN A 37 4.00 -14.66 20.08
C ASN A 37 4.14 -15.23 21.51
N LEU A 38 4.31 -14.34 22.50
CA LEU A 38 4.43 -14.65 23.93
C LEU A 38 3.16 -15.26 24.57
N GLU A 39 2.03 -15.29 23.88
CA GLU A 39 0.86 -16.04 24.35
C GLU A 39 1.04 -17.55 24.18
N THR A 40 1.78 -17.95 23.14
CA THR A 40 2.09 -19.37 22.84
C THR A 40 3.26 -19.93 23.64
N LEU A 41 3.61 -19.27 24.75
CA LEU A 41 4.76 -19.60 25.58
C LEU A 41 4.75 -21.05 26.06
N SER A 42 5.73 -21.81 25.59
CA SER A 42 6.07 -23.13 26.10
C SER A 42 7.58 -23.25 26.25
N ILE A 43 8.04 -23.80 27.37
CA ILE A 43 9.48 -24.06 27.60
C ILE A 43 10.02 -25.03 26.53
N GLN A 44 9.17 -25.91 25.98
CA GLN A 44 9.55 -26.81 24.89
C GLN A 44 9.90 -26.06 23.60
N HIS A 45 9.34 -24.86 23.38
CA HIS A 45 9.68 -24.02 22.21
C HIS A 45 11.09 -23.45 22.27
N LEU A 46 11.62 -23.17 23.48
CA LEU A 46 12.97 -22.62 23.65
C LEU A 46 14.04 -23.58 23.10
N GLU A 47 13.89 -24.87 23.37
CA GLU A 47 14.85 -25.91 22.98
C GLU A 47 14.59 -26.41 21.55
N SER A 48 13.32 -26.63 21.17
CA SER A 48 12.96 -27.14 19.83
C SER A 48 13.22 -26.12 18.71
N LEU A 49 12.96 -24.83 18.94
CA LEU A 49 13.20 -23.76 17.96
C LEU A 49 14.59 -23.14 18.11
N SER A 50 15.32 -23.47 19.19
CA SER A 50 16.61 -22.88 19.59
C SER A 50 16.61 -21.36 19.40
N LEU A 51 15.66 -20.70 20.07
CA LEU A 51 15.37 -19.27 19.97
C LEU A 51 16.56 -18.40 20.42
N SER A 52 17.36 -18.88 21.35
CA SER A 52 18.58 -18.21 21.81
C SER A 52 19.68 -18.15 20.74
N CYS A 53 19.62 -18.98 19.70
CA CYS A 53 20.63 -19.06 18.64
C CYS A 53 20.44 -18.05 17.50
N TYR A 54 19.42 -17.19 17.55
CA TYR A 54 19.23 -16.15 16.55
C TYR A 54 20.28 -15.04 16.70
N ARG A 55 20.78 -14.53 15.57
CA ARG A 55 21.83 -13.50 15.52
C ARG A 55 21.36 -12.15 16.05
N CYS A 56 20.09 -11.79 15.81
CA CYS A 56 19.44 -10.61 16.36
C CYS A 56 18.10 -10.99 16.99
N LYS A 57 17.80 -10.42 18.16
CA LYS A 57 16.57 -10.65 18.93
C LYS A 57 15.88 -9.32 19.14
N LEU A 58 14.76 -9.12 18.48
CA LEU A 58 13.97 -7.91 18.57
C LEU A 58 12.77 -8.16 19.48
N LEU A 59 12.67 -7.40 20.58
CA LEU A 59 11.53 -7.43 21.49
C LEU A 59 10.66 -6.20 21.25
N ILE A 60 9.38 -6.39 20.95
CA ILE A 60 8.41 -5.29 20.87
C ILE A 60 7.85 -5.03 22.26
N LEU A 61 8.26 -3.91 22.85
CA LEU A 61 7.86 -3.49 24.18
C LEU A 61 6.58 -2.65 24.12
N SER A 62 5.44 -3.28 24.38
CA SER A 62 4.15 -2.60 24.53
C SER A 62 3.73 -2.45 26.00
N ASN A 63 2.77 -1.55 26.24
CA ASN A 63 2.18 -1.41 27.57
C ASN A 63 1.42 -2.67 28.02
N GLY A 64 0.82 -3.42 27.09
CA GLY A 64 0.22 -4.73 27.35
C GLY A 64 1.26 -5.74 27.87
N LEU A 65 2.41 -5.82 27.20
CA LEU A 65 3.51 -6.69 27.59
C LEU A 65 3.97 -6.39 29.02
N LEU A 66 4.25 -5.12 29.34
CA LEU A 66 4.67 -4.72 30.68
C LEU A 66 3.66 -5.12 31.77
N LYS A 67 2.35 -4.95 31.51
CA LYS A 67 1.28 -5.32 32.45
C LYS A 67 1.16 -6.83 32.63
N CYS A 68 1.48 -7.61 31.61
CA CYS A 68 1.30 -9.06 31.60
C CYS A 68 2.58 -9.86 31.91
N LEU A 69 3.70 -9.20 32.24
CA LEU A 69 4.97 -9.83 32.66
C LEU A 69 4.87 -10.56 34.01
N ASN A 70 4.40 -11.81 33.97
CA ASN A 70 4.45 -12.74 35.10
C ASN A 70 5.82 -13.44 35.22
N GLN A 71 6.05 -14.16 36.33
CA GLN A 71 7.33 -14.84 36.62
C GLN A 71 7.77 -15.82 35.51
N LYS A 72 6.83 -16.49 34.84
CA LYS A 72 7.15 -17.42 33.74
C LYS A 72 7.63 -16.67 32.50
N ARG A 73 6.98 -15.56 32.14
CA ARG A 73 7.38 -14.72 31.00
C ARG A 73 8.76 -14.10 31.21
N ARG A 74 9.04 -13.62 32.43
CA ARG A 74 10.35 -13.08 32.81
C ARG A 74 11.45 -14.11 32.64
N TYR A 75 11.27 -15.29 33.26
CA TYR A 75 12.24 -16.39 33.15
C TYR A 75 12.52 -16.81 31.69
N PHE A 76 11.49 -16.79 30.83
CA PHE A 76 11.65 -17.07 29.42
C PHE A 76 12.44 -15.99 28.69
N LEU A 77 12.09 -14.71 28.91
CA LEU A 77 12.76 -13.58 28.26
C LEU A 77 14.22 -13.48 28.69
N ASP A 78 14.54 -13.67 29.98
CA ASP A 78 15.92 -13.71 30.47
C ASP A 78 16.76 -14.74 29.70
N ARG A 79 16.19 -15.91 29.39
CA ARG A 79 16.91 -16.97 28.66
C ARG A 79 17.02 -16.73 27.16
N VAL A 80 16.00 -16.13 26.54
CA VAL A 80 15.99 -15.91 25.09
C VAL A 80 16.88 -14.73 24.72
N LEU A 81 16.81 -13.66 25.52
CA LEU A 81 17.43 -12.37 25.22
C LEU A 81 18.93 -12.33 25.57
N GLU A 82 19.52 -13.39 26.11
CA GLU A 82 20.98 -13.49 26.26
C GLU A 82 21.66 -13.88 24.93
N PRO A 83 22.72 -13.20 24.47
CA PRO A 83 23.39 -12.04 25.08
C PRO A 83 22.71 -10.70 24.75
N SER A 84 22.76 -9.75 25.70
CA SER A 84 22.12 -8.42 25.60
C SER A 84 22.60 -7.57 24.41
N GLY A 85 23.86 -7.72 23.99
CA GLY A 85 24.39 -7.03 22.81
C GLY A 85 23.76 -7.47 21.48
N ARG A 86 22.94 -8.53 21.48
CA ARG A 86 22.16 -8.99 20.32
C ARG A 86 20.68 -8.63 20.43
N VAL A 87 20.31 -7.81 21.39
CA VAL A 87 18.93 -7.44 21.69
C VAL A 87 18.64 -6.04 21.19
N VAL A 88 17.53 -5.93 20.48
CA VAL A 88 16.95 -4.66 20.04
C VAL A 88 15.55 -4.55 20.66
N ILE A 89 15.26 -3.43 21.32
CA ILE A 89 13.97 -3.18 21.97
C ILE A 89 13.23 -2.10 21.18
N LEU A 90 12.07 -2.45 20.61
CA LEU A 90 11.18 -1.47 19.98
C LEU A 90 10.17 -0.96 21.00
N LEU A 91 10.22 0.34 21.29
CA LEU A 91 9.33 1.04 22.23
C LEU A 91 7.97 1.33 21.56
N CYS A 92 7.01 0.43 21.74
CA CYS A 92 5.69 0.53 21.15
C CYS A 92 4.68 1.14 22.13
N GLY A 93 4.62 2.48 22.16
CA GLY A 93 3.72 3.22 23.06
C GLY A 93 4.19 3.23 24.53
N VAL A 94 5.50 3.13 24.74
CA VAL A 94 6.18 3.21 26.05
C VAL A 94 7.33 4.21 25.92
N GLU A 95 7.59 5.02 26.95
CA GLU A 95 8.58 6.10 26.89
C GLU A 95 10.04 5.60 26.92
N ASN A 96 10.33 4.52 27.64
CA ASN A 96 11.67 3.93 27.75
C ASN A 96 11.61 2.45 28.14
N SER A 97 12.77 1.77 28.15
CA SER A 97 12.88 0.37 28.56
C SER A 97 13.40 0.16 30.00
N ASP A 98 13.51 1.23 30.81
CA ASP A 98 14.05 1.17 32.19
C ASP A 98 13.35 0.09 33.03
N VAL A 99 12.02 0.00 32.90
CA VAL A 99 11.19 -0.99 33.60
C VAL A 99 11.56 -2.42 33.20
N LEU A 100 11.97 -2.66 31.96
CA LEU A 100 12.47 -3.98 31.55
C LEU A 100 13.84 -4.28 32.15
N HIS A 101 14.74 -3.30 32.20
CA HIS A 101 16.08 -3.47 32.80
C HIS A 101 16.02 -3.72 34.32
N GLU A 102 14.99 -3.22 35.00
CA GLU A 102 14.74 -3.55 36.41
C GLU A 102 14.15 -4.95 36.60
N ILE A 103 13.40 -5.44 35.62
CA ILE A 103 12.64 -6.71 35.71
C ILE A 103 13.42 -7.91 35.15
N LEU A 104 14.27 -7.69 34.15
CA LEU A 104 15.06 -8.69 33.42
C LEU A 104 16.56 -8.48 33.64
N THR A 105 17.37 -9.52 33.45
CA THR A 105 18.83 -9.43 33.53
C THR A 105 19.46 -8.86 32.25
N LEU A 106 18.82 -7.84 31.66
CA LEU A 106 19.31 -7.15 30.47
C LEU A 106 20.27 -6.04 30.87
N ASP A 107 21.50 -6.08 30.36
CA ASP A 107 22.48 -5.00 30.51
C ASP A 107 22.15 -3.83 29.56
N GLN A 108 22.68 -2.62 29.84
CA GLN A 108 22.48 -1.40 29.02
C GLN A 108 23.11 -1.48 27.60
N SER A 109 23.64 -2.64 27.23
CA SER A 109 24.19 -2.92 25.91
C SER A 109 23.13 -3.22 24.85
N SER A 110 21.86 -3.42 25.22
CA SER A 110 20.76 -3.54 24.27
C SER A 110 20.49 -2.22 23.55
N GLN A 111 20.17 -2.29 22.26
CA GLN A 111 19.81 -1.12 21.46
C GLN A 111 18.31 -0.83 21.59
N GLU A 112 17.94 0.43 21.71
CA GLU A 112 16.54 0.87 21.75
C GLU A 112 16.15 1.57 20.45
N ILE A 113 14.89 1.37 20.05
CA ILE A 113 14.29 1.93 18.85
C ILE A 113 12.90 2.47 19.21
N SER A 114 12.56 3.66 18.72
CA SER A 114 11.23 4.26 18.88
C SER A 114 10.35 4.03 17.65
N THR A 115 9.03 3.92 17.83
CA THR A 115 8.06 3.88 16.74
C THR A 115 8.03 5.16 15.88
N ASP A 116 8.61 6.26 16.36
CA ASP A 116 8.65 7.55 15.65
C ASP A 116 9.90 7.71 14.75
N GLN A 117 10.84 6.77 14.83
CA GLN A 117 12.06 6.79 14.01
C GLN A 117 11.80 6.26 12.61
N ASP A 118 12.62 6.72 11.66
CA ASP A 118 12.51 6.32 10.26
C ASP A 118 12.88 4.83 10.07
N PRO A 119 12.26 4.11 9.11
CA PRO A 119 12.52 2.70 8.86
C PRO A 119 14.00 2.37 8.57
N GLU A 120 14.73 3.33 7.99
CA GLU A 120 16.17 3.24 7.68
C GLU A 120 17.02 3.12 8.95
N GLU A 121 16.59 3.74 10.05
CA GLU A 121 17.25 3.63 11.36
C GLU A 121 17.10 2.20 11.91
N TYR A 122 15.92 1.59 11.74
CA TYR A 122 15.66 0.21 12.19
C TYR A 122 16.57 -0.78 11.48
N LEU A 123 16.68 -0.61 10.17
CA LEU A 123 17.53 -1.41 9.30
C LEU A 123 19.01 -1.28 9.70
N SER A 124 19.47 -0.07 9.98
CA SER A 124 20.85 0.22 10.36
C SER A 124 21.23 -0.44 11.70
N ILE A 125 20.36 -0.32 12.71
CA ILE A 125 20.60 -0.89 14.04
C ILE A 125 20.63 -2.42 13.97
N VAL A 126 19.64 -3.04 13.30
CA VAL A 126 19.57 -4.50 13.17
C VAL A 126 20.72 -5.06 12.34
N ALA A 127 21.12 -4.38 11.25
CA ALA A 127 22.28 -4.77 10.46
C ALA A 127 23.57 -4.70 11.30
N GLY A 128 23.75 -3.64 12.09
CA GLY A 128 24.88 -3.49 13.00
C GLY A 128 24.97 -4.65 14.02
N VAL A 129 23.84 -5.03 14.62
CA VAL A 129 23.77 -6.16 15.56
C VAL A 129 24.16 -7.49 14.90
N ILE A 130 23.69 -7.73 13.66
CA ILE A 130 23.97 -8.97 12.92
C ILE A 130 25.45 -9.06 12.50
N GLN A 131 26.08 -7.93 12.18
CA GLN A 131 27.48 -7.85 11.71
C GLN A 131 28.53 -8.03 12.81
N GLN A 132 28.17 -7.80 14.09
CA GLN A 132 29.08 -8.04 15.22
C GLN A 132 29.52 -9.51 15.40
N ASP A 133 28.91 -10.44 14.64
CA ASP A 133 29.16 -11.89 14.68
C ASP A 133 30.10 -12.42 13.58
N GLU A 134 30.59 -11.60 12.63
CA GLU A 134 31.49 -12.10 11.57
C GLU A 134 32.97 -12.07 12.00
N PRO A 135 33.70 -13.21 11.98
CA PRO A 135 35.15 -13.19 11.99
C PRO A 135 35.66 -12.57 10.67
N GLN A 136 36.62 -11.65 10.79
CA GLN A 136 37.31 -10.91 9.73
C GLN A 136 37.35 -11.60 8.36
N ASN A 137 36.34 -11.33 7.52
CA ASN A 137 36.38 -11.59 6.08
C ASN A 137 36.19 -10.24 5.37
N GLU A 138 37.30 -9.70 4.85
CA GLU A 138 37.34 -8.40 4.16
C GLU A 138 36.52 -8.37 2.86
N GLU A 139 36.14 -9.53 2.28
CA GLU A 139 35.29 -9.59 1.07
C GLU A 139 33.79 -9.35 1.33
N ALA A 140 33.28 -9.66 2.53
CA ALA A 140 31.87 -9.42 2.89
C ALA A 140 31.63 -7.96 3.33
N LYS A 141 32.66 -7.30 3.85
CA LYS A 141 32.66 -5.88 4.19
C LYS A 141 32.47 -5.01 2.94
N GLU A 142 33.16 -5.31 1.84
CA GLU A 142 32.99 -4.57 0.58
C GLU A 142 31.59 -4.75 -0.02
N SER A 143 30.99 -5.93 0.10
CA SER A 143 29.67 -6.21 -0.48
C SER A 143 28.50 -5.53 0.24
N LEU A 144 28.56 -5.40 1.57
CA LEU A 144 27.52 -4.70 2.36
C LEU A 144 27.82 -3.19 2.50
N SER A 145 29.09 -2.77 2.52
CA SER A 145 29.48 -1.36 2.43
C SER A 145 29.07 -0.74 1.10
N CYS A 146 29.16 -1.48 -0.02
CA CYS A 146 28.66 -1.02 -1.31
C CYS A 146 27.13 -0.83 -1.31
N ILE A 147 26.37 -1.72 -0.66
CA ILE A 147 24.90 -1.55 -0.53
C ILE A 147 24.58 -0.30 0.31
N TYR A 148 25.37 -0.04 1.37
CA TYR A 148 25.20 1.11 2.26
C TYR A 148 25.53 2.45 1.57
N GLU A 149 26.61 2.53 0.77
CA GLU A 149 26.94 3.74 -0.02
C GLU A 149 25.95 4.01 -1.15
N THR A 150 25.38 2.97 -1.76
CA THR A 150 24.36 3.15 -2.83
C THR A 150 23.06 3.75 -2.27
N VAL A 151 22.71 3.47 -1.02
CA VAL A 151 21.51 4.01 -0.35
C VAL A 151 21.73 5.46 0.12
N LEU A 152 22.94 5.85 0.52
CA LEU A 152 23.26 7.21 0.96
C LEU A 152 23.57 8.19 -0.18
N ALA A 153 24.02 7.72 -1.35
CA ALA A 153 24.36 8.57 -2.49
C ALA A 153 23.13 9.10 -3.27
N ASP A 154 22.00 8.40 -3.24
CA ASP A 154 20.81 8.77 -4.02
C ASP A 154 19.96 9.90 -3.38
N ASP A 155 20.15 10.21 -2.09
CA ASP A 155 19.37 11.24 -1.37
C ASP A 155 20.05 12.61 -1.24
N TYR A 156 21.36 12.74 -1.44
CA TYR A 156 22.08 14.00 -1.21
C TYR A 156 22.37 14.84 -2.46
N GLN A 157 21.97 14.40 -3.67
CA GLN A 157 22.35 15.09 -4.90
C GLN A 157 21.28 15.99 -5.54
N ASN A 158 20.11 16.21 -4.91
CA ASN A 158 19.09 17.09 -5.48
C ASN A 158 18.62 18.27 -4.62
N ASN A 159 19.30 18.57 -3.51
CA ASN A 159 19.09 19.80 -2.76
C ASN A 159 20.29 20.74 -2.89
N SER A 160 20.44 21.38 -4.06
CA SER A 160 21.20 22.63 -4.15
C SER A 160 20.40 23.70 -4.90
N GLU A 161 19.93 24.66 -4.11
CA GLU A 161 19.72 26.07 -4.40
C GLU A 161 19.03 26.47 -5.72
N VAL A 162 17.69 26.58 -5.69
CA VAL A 162 17.00 27.61 -6.47
C VAL A 162 16.82 28.84 -5.58
N ASN A 163 17.78 29.77 -5.69
CA ASN A 163 17.64 31.14 -5.20
C ASN A 163 16.46 31.83 -5.90
N LEU A 164 15.42 32.19 -5.16
CA LEU A 164 14.45 33.21 -5.58
C LEU A 164 14.44 34.33 -4.53
N GLN A 165 15.21 35.36 -4.85
CA GLN A 165 15.26 36.63 -4.15
C GLN A 165 13.89 37.31 -4.23
N LEU A 166 13.34 37.62 -3.05
CA LEU A 166 12.22 38.55 -2.88
C LEU A 166 12.69 39.95 -3.26
N ASN A 167 12.05 40.57 -4.26
CA ASN A 167 12.08 42.01 -4.47
C ASN A 167 10.66 42.56 -4.36
N GLU A 168 10.44 43.37 -3.33
CA GLU A 168 9.31 44.30 -3.21
C GLU A 168 9.38 45.36 -4.32
N GLY A 169 8.25 45.67 -4.95
CA GLY A 169 8.13 46.76 -5.91
C GLY A 169 6.84 46.68 -6.71
N GLY A 170 5.86 47.55 -6.38
CA GLY A 170 4.48 47.40 -6.80
C GLY A 170 4.09 47.86 -8.21
N VAL A 171 2.76 47.83 -8.39
CA VAL A 171 1.90 48.43 -9.44
C VAL A 171 1.43 47.49 -10.57
N SER A 172 0.24 46.93 -10.34
CA SER A 172 -0.99 46.93 -11.19
C SER A 172 -0.84 46.87 -12.72
N VAL A 173 -1.43 45.85 -13.38
CA VAL A 173 -2.71 45.90 -14.11
C VAL A 173 -3.24 44.47 -14.38
N LYS A 174 -4.57 44.35 -14.27
CA LYS A 174 -5.53 43.23 -14.31
C LYS A 174 -5.52 42.34 -15.57
N THR A 175 -6.01 41.10 -15.44
CA THR A 175 -7.23 40.50 -16.09
C THR A 175 -7.41 39.08 -15.52
N ASP A 176 -8.20 38.91 -14.45
CA ASP A 176 -9.56 38.33 -14.38
C ASP A 176 -9.70 36.82 -14.70
N VAL A 177 -9.75 35.98 -13.65
CA VAL A 177 -10.80 34.95 -13.48
C VAL A 177 -11.20 34.97 -12.00
N SER A 178 -12.37 35.56 -11.74
CA SER A 178 -12.97 35.80 -10.44
C SER A 178 -13.57 34.53 -9.83
N LEU A 179 -13.11 34.19 -8.62
CA LEU A 179 -13.94 33.48 -7.64
C LEU A 179 -14.94 34.51 -7.11
N GLU A 180 -16.15 34.49 -7.64
CA GLU A 180 -17.23 35.37 -7.18
C GLU A 180 -17.70 34.95 -5.79
N THR A 181 -17.20 35.69 -4.81
CA THR A 181 -17.90 35.94 -3.56
C THR A 181 -18.99 36.95 -3.85
N GLU A 182 -20.20 36.51 -4.19
CA GLU A 182 -21.36 37.41 -4.19
C GLU A 182 -22.00 37.45 -2.80
N VAL A 183 -21.88 38.60 -2.15
CA VAL A 183 -22.79 39.05 -1.10
C VAL A 183 -23.80 39.98 -1.77
N VAL A 184 -24.95 39.47 -2.21
CA VAL A 184 -26.15 40.29 -2.50
C VAL A 184 -27.42 39.48 -2.22
N SER A 185 -28.26 40.05 -1.35
CA SER A 185 -29.70 39.80 -1.15
C SER A 185 -30.13 38.71 -0.15
N GLU A 186 -30.50 39.20 1.04
CA GLU A 186 -31.65 38.70 1.80
C GLU A 186 -32.85 38.45 0.86
N THR A 187 -33.07 37.19 0.48
CA THR A 187 -34.37 36.52 0.28
C THR A 187 -34.14 35.26 -0.54
N LEU A 188 -33.78 34.13 0.09
CA LEU A 188 -33.95 32.77 -0.43
C LEU A 188 -33.83 31.77 0.74
N GLU A 189 -34.68 31.94 1.75
CA GLU A 189 -34.98 30.89 2.75
C GLU A 189 -35.88 29.80 2.13
N THR A 190 -35.38 29.09 1.12
CA THR A 190 -35.97 27.85 0.59
C THR A 190 -34.82 27.17 -0.14
N THR A 191 -34.16 26.11 0.30
CA THR A 191 -34.69 24.83 0.80
C THR A 191 -33.50 24.02 1.33
N ARG A 192 -33.01 24.29 2.54
CA ARG A 192 -32.01 23.40 3.16
C ARG A 192 -32.77 22.27 3.89
N PRO A 193 -32.40 20.99 3.71
CA PRO A 193 -33.14 19.88 4.32
C PRO A 193 -33.15 20.04 5.84
N SER A 194 -34.33 19.88 6.44
CA SER A 194 -34.54 20.01 7.89
C SER A 194 -33.87 18.88 8.67
N VAL A 195 -33.56 17.78 7.97
CA VAL A 195 -33.00 16.55 8.51
C VAL A 195 -32.00 15.96 7.51
N LEU A 196 -30.85 15.49 8.03
CA LEU A 196 -29.82 14.76 7.29
C LEU A 196 -29.72 13.34 7.86
N VAL A 197 -29.57 12.34 6.99
CA VAL A 197 -29.37 10.93 7.36
C VAL A 197 -27.98 10.51 6.89
N LEU A 198 -27.15 10.03 7.81
CA LEU A 198 -25.78 9.61 7.54
C LEU A 198 -25.53 8.18 8.07
N PRO A 199 -24.66 7.39 7.42
CA PRO A 199 -24.03 7.66 6.13
C PRO A 199 -25.04 7.50 4.97
N GLU A 200 -24.76 8.16 3.83
CA GLU A 200 -25.58 8.01 2.62
C GLU A 200 -25.35 6.66 1.92
N ARG A 201 -24.26 5.96 2.27
CA ARG A 201 -23.90 4.66 1.70
C ARG A 201 -23.49 3.70 2.81
N ILE A 202 -23.98 2.47 2.75
CA ILE A 202 -23.85 1.46 3.79
C ILE A 202 -23.31 0.16 3.18
N SER A 203 -22.32 -0.47 3.81
CA SER A 203 -21.83 -1.79 3.39
C SER A 203 -22.82 -2.88 3.83
N CYS A 204 -23.12 -3.82 2.94
CA CYS A 204 -23.98 -4.97 3.28
C CYS A 204 -23.29 -5.91 4.28
N GLU A 205 -21.97 -6.00 4.25
CA GLU A 205 -21.17 -6.88 5.10
C GLU A 205 -20.93 -6.30 6.50
N ASN A 206 -20.77 -4.97 6.60
CA ASN A 206 -20.62 -4.27 7.86
C ASN A 206 -21.42 -2.95 7.86
N PRO A 207 -22.73 -3.02 8.14
CA PRO A 207 -23.63 -1.88 7.91
C PRO A 207 -23.51 -0.76 8.95
N GLY A 208 -22.87 -0.99 10.10
CA GLY A 208 -22.54 0.07 11.06
C GLY A 208 -23.76 0.79 11.67
N GLU A 209 -23.66 2.11 11.86
CA GLU A 209 -24.66 2.95 12.50
C GLU A 209 -25.19 4.04 11.56
N ILE A 210 -26.47 4.36 11.70
CA ILE A 210 -27.17 5.44 11.01
C ILE A 210 -27.47 6.56 12.01
N PHE A 211 -27.09 7.77 11.64
CA PHE A 211 -27.32 9.00 12.37
C PHE A 211 -28.34 9.88 11.65
N ILE A 212 -29.24 10.46 12.42
CA ILE A 212 -30.28 11.36 11.92
C ILE A 212 -30.09 12.69 12.61
N LEU A 213 -29.62 13.67 11.85
CA LEU A 213 -29.28 15.00 12.33
C LEU A 213 -30.43 15.94 11.95
N LEU A 214 -31.08 16.53 12.95
CA LEU A 214 -32.14 17.50 12.78
C LEU A 214 -31.60 18.92 13.02
N ARG A 215 -32.12 19.89 12.27
CA ARG A 215 -31.76 21.30 12.44
C ARG A 215 -32.20 21.84 13.80
N ASP A 216 -33.45 21.53 14.15
CA ASP A 216 -34.12 22.00 15.34
C ASP A 216 -34.06 20.94 16.45
N GLU A 217 -34.21 21.38 17.70
CA GLU A 217 -34.24 20.47 18.84
C GLU A 217 -35.50 19.59 18.81
N ILE A 218 -35.31 18.33 19.13
CA ILE A 218 -36.34 17.31 19.02
C ILE A 218 -37.10 17.20 20.35
N THR A 219 -38.34 17.69 20.36
CA THR A 219 -39.27 17.57 21.51
C THR A 219 -40.23 16.39 21.39
N GLU A 220 -40.36 15.81 20.19
CA GLU A 220 -41.32 14.75 19.85
C GLU A 220 -40.62 13.41 19.55
N THR A 221 -41.42 12.35 19.38
CA THR A 221 -40.91 11.05 18.93
C THR A 221 -40.45 11.14 17.47
N VAL A 222 -39.28 10.55 17.20
CA VAL A 222 -38.73 10.43 15.86
C VAL A 222 -38.94 9.00 15.40
N GLU A 223 -39.49 8.82 14.21
CA GLU A 223 -39.65 7.52 13.59
C GLU A 223 -39.02 7.54 12.20
N ILE A 224 -38.43 6.42 11.81
CA ILE A 224 -37.78 6.28 10.51
C ILE A 224 -38.43 5.10 9.81
N GLU A 225 -38.71 5.31 8.54
CA GLU A 225 -39.29 4.31 7.69
C GLU A 225 -38.39 4.07 6.49
N PHE A 226 -37.89 2.85 6.39
CA PHE A 226 -37.09 2.34 5.29
C PHE A 226 -38.00 1.65 4.28
N ILE A 227 -37.88 2.01 3.00
CA ILE A 227 -38.72 1.53 1.91
C ILE A 227 -37.82 1.02 0.80
N THR A 228 -38.00 -0.25 0.46
CA THR A 228 -37.48 -0.91 -0.74
C THR A 228 -38.65 -1.46 -1.55
N ASP A 229 -38.39 -2.01 -2.74
CA ASP A 229 -39.44 -2.61 -3.58
C ASP A 229 -40.16 -3.78 -2.88
N ASN A 230 -39.45 -4.47 -1.98
CA ASN A 230 -39.93 -5.70 -1.36
C ASN A 230 -40.34 -5.53 0.11
N GLN A 231 -39.89 -4.46 0.78
CA GLN A 231 -40.06 -4.30 2.22
C GLN A 231 -40.27 -2.84 2.63
N ARG A 232 -41.07 -2.66 3.67
CA ARG A 232 -41.26 -1.38 4.36
C ARG A 232 -41.14 -1.60 5.85
N ILE A 233 -40.12 -1.01 6.47
CA ILE A 233 -39.80 -1.22 7.88
C ILE A 233 -39.83 0.13 8.58
N ARG A 234 -40.64 0.25 9.64
CA ARG A 234 -40.71 1.45 10.47
C ARG A 234 -40.15 1.17 11.86
N THR A 235 -39.29 2.05 12.33
CA THR A 235 -38.55 1.89 13.58
C THR A 235 -38.28 3.23 14.25
N GLN A 236 -37.86 3.19 15.51
CA GLN A 236 -37.54 4.38 16.30
C GLN A 236 -36.05 4.37 16.64
N PRO A 237 -35.29 5.37 16.19
CA PRO A 237 -33.88 5.47 16.53
C PRO A 237 -33.70 5.90 18.00
N ALA A 238 -32.61 5.47 18.61
CA ALA A 238 -32.26 5.82 19.97
C ALA A 238 -31.90 7.31 20.09
N PHE A 239 -32.16 7.87 21.27
CA PHE A 239 -31.72 9.21 21.62
C PHE A 239 -30.20 9.25 21.75
N TRP A 240 -29.55 10.18 21.03
CA TRP A 240 -28.13 10.49 21.22
C TRP A 240 -27.97 11.86 21.90
N ASN A 241 -28.56 12.91 21.32
CA ASN A 241 -28.63 14.24 21.92
C ASN A 241 -29.88 15.01 21.42
N GLN A 242 -30.01 16.29 21.75
CA GLN A 242 -31.17 17.11 21.38
C GLN A 242 -31.42 17.24 19.87
N LYS A 243 -30.40 17.05 19.04
CA LYS A 243 -30.47 17.21 17.57
C LYS A 243 -30.14 15.94 16.79
N VAL A 244 -29.66 14.90 17.47
CA VAL A 244 -29.19 13.66 16.84
C VAL A 244 -29.92 12.45 17.40
N ARG A 245 -30.33 11.57 16.49
CA ARG A 245 -30.76 10.21 16.80
C ARG A 245 -29.80 9.23 16.14
N CYS A 246 -29.62 8.07 16.76
CA CYS A 246 -28.73 7.03 16.26
C CYS A 246 -29.44 5.67 16.30
N MET A 247 -29.16 4.81 15.32
CA MET A 247 -29.57 3.42 15.33
C MET A 247 -28.56 2.56 14.57
N LYS A 248 -28.54 1.26 14.84
CA LYS A 248 -27.83 0.33 13.96
C LYS A 248 -28.50 0.30 12.59
N ALA A 249 -27.71 0.32 11.54
CA ALA A 249 -28.21 0.11 10.19
C ALA A 249 -28.93 -1.24 10.10
N LEU A 250 -30.05 -1.28 9.39
CA LEU A 250 -30.80 -2.51 9.17
C LEU A 250 -30.15 -3.31 8.03
N ASP A 251 -30.36 -4.62 8.02
CA ASP A 251 -29.85 -5.47 6.96
C ASP A 251 -30.75 -5.38 5.73
N PHE A 252 -30.25 -4.74 4.67
CA PHE A 252 -30.87 -4.68 3.35
C PHE A 252 -29.93 -5.25 2.29
N PRO A 253 -30.46 -5.85 1.20
CA PRO A 253 -29.64 -6.23 0.05
C PRO A 253 -29.07 -4.98 -0.64
N ALA A 254 -28.02 -5.17 -1.43
CA ALA A 254 -27.42 -4.11 -2.22
C ALA A 254 -28.47 -3.42 -3.12
N GLY A 255 -28.45 -2.10 -3.13
CA GLY A 255 -29.38 -1.25 -3.85
C GLY A 255 -29.88 -0.03 -3.05
N PRO A 256 -30.73 0.79 -3.67
CA PRO A 256 -31.27 1.98 -3.04
C PRO A 256 -32.36 1.64 -2.01
N VAL A 257 -32.30 2.32 -0.86
CA VAL A 257 -33.32 2.28 0.19
C VAL A 257 -33.82 3.69 0.44
N ASN A 258 -35.12 3.92 0.21
CA ASN A 258 -35.73 5.21 0.50
C ASN A 258 -35.98 5.32 2.01
N VAL A 259 -35.64 6.46 2.60
CA VAL A 259 -35.74 6.72 4.04
C VAL A 259 -36.62 7.93 4.27
N ASN A 260 -37.75 7.70 4.95
CA ASN A 260 -38.64 8.76 5.40
C ASN A 260 -38.45 8.99 6.90
N VAL A 261 -38.17 10.23 7.29
CA VAL A 261 -38.04 10.62 8.70
C VAL A 261 -39.29 11.35 9.15
N TYR A 262 -39.92 10.86 10.21
CA TYR A 262 -41.11 11.43 10.83
C TYR A 262 -40.77 12.04 12.19
N CYS A 263 -41.32 13.20 12.49
CA CYS A 263 -41.33 13.78 13.84
C CYS A 263 -42.77 14.12 14.21
N GLY A 264 -43.27 13.57 15.32
CA GLY A 264 -44.67 13.76 15.73
C GLY A 264 -45.69 13.28 14.69
N GLY A 265 -45.32 12.30 13.86
CA GLY A 265 -46.16 11.78 12.78
C GLY A 265 -46.09 12.57 11.46
N VAL A 266 -45.36 13.69 11.40
CA VAL A 266 -45.18 14.49 10.17
C VAL A 266 -43.84 14.15 9.50
N ILE A 267 -43.86 13.94 8.18
CA ILE A 267 -42.63 13.70 7.39
C ILE A 267 -41.81 14.99 7.37
N LYS A 268 -40.57 14.92 7.88
CA LYS A 268 -39.59 16.02 7.89
C LYS A 268 -38.55 15.89 6.79
N ALA A 269 -38.24 14.67 6.35
CA ALA A 269 -37.36 14.42 5.22
C ALA A 269 -37.70 13.12 4.51
N MET A 270 -37.44 13.10 3.21
CA MET A 270 -37.42 11.92 2.36
C MET A 270 -36.05 11.93 1.67
N THR A 271 -35.24 10.91 1.93
CA THR A 271 -33.90 10.77 1.35
C THR A 271 -33.71 9.33 0.87
N GLN A 272 -32.58 9.04 0.25
CA GLN A 272 -32.21 7.72 -0.20
C GLN A 272 -30.82 7.40 0.33
N ILE A 273 -30.65 6.18 0.84
CA ILE A 273 -29.36 5.61 1.21
C ILE A 273 -29.07 4.43 0.28
N GLU A 274 -27.81 4.17 -0.03
CA GLU A 274 -27.39 3.12 -0.94
C GLU A 274 -26.68 2.00 -0.17
N TYR A 275 -27.23 0.78 -0.21
CA TYR A 275 -26.54 -0.40 0.28
C TYR A 275 -25.65 -0.94 -0.83
N CYS A 276 -24.38 -1.17 -0.53
CA CYS A 276 -23.38 -1.64 -1.50
C CYS A 276 -22.67 -2.88 -0.98
N THR A 277 -22.28 -3.77 -1.88
CA THR A 277 -21.35 -4.86 -1.56
C THR A 277 -19.90 -4.36 -1.56
N ALA A 278 -19.01 -5.11 -0.91
CA ALA A 278 -17.58 -4.83 -0.93
C ALA A 278 -17.01 -4.79 -2.36
N VAL A 279 -17.50 -5.64 -3.26
CA VAL A 279 -17.04 -5.72 -4.65
C VAL A 279 -17.47 -4.49 -5.45
N GLU A 280 -18.72 -4.05 -5.32
CA GLU A 280 -19.20 -2.83 -5.98
C GLU A 280 -18.42 -1.59 -5.52
N GLU A 281 -18.07 -1.56 -4.23
CA GLU A 281 -17.27 -0.49 -3.67
C GLU A 281 -15.86 -0.47 -4.26
N ILE A 282 -15.24 -1.63 -4.43
CA ILE A 282 -13.95 -1.81 -5.08
C ILE A 282 -14.02 -1.44 -6.57
N GLU A 283 -15.02 -1.91 -7.31
CA GLU A 283 -15.21 -1.57 -8.73
C GLU A 283 -15.37 -0.06 -8.94
N ARG A 284 -16.11 0.60 -8.06
CA ARG A 284 -16.30 2.05 -8.10
C ARG A 284 -14.98 2.78 -7.84
N ILE A 285 -14.17 2.31 -6.89
CA ILE A 285 -12.84 2.85 -6.65
C ILE A 285 -11.98 2.66 -7.92
N PHE A 286 -11.98 1.47 -8.53
CA PHE A 286 -11.25 1.21 -9.77
C PHE A 286 -11.70 2.07 -10.94
N LYS A 287 -13.00 2.36 -11.08
CA LYS A 287 -13.51 3.30 -12.09
C LYS A 287 -13.03 4.73 -11.88
N LYS A 288 -12.68 5.10 -10.64
CA LYS A 288 -12.14 6.43 -10.29
C LYS A 288 -10.61 6.51 -10.39
N VAL A 289 -9.92 5.38 -10.41
CA VAL A 289 -8.48 5.33 -10.63
C VAL A 289 -8.19 5.73 -12.07
N ALA A 290 -7.68 6.95 -12.26
CA ALA A 290 -7.32 7.47 -13.58
C ALA A 290 -6.05 6.83 -14.14
N ASP A 291 -5.16 6.33 -13.28
CA ASP A 291 -3.87 5.74 -13.66
C ASP A 291 -3.61 4.39 -12.95
N PRO A 292 -3.67 3.26 -13.69
CA PRO A 292 -3.35 1.93 -13.18
C PRO A 292 -1.96 1.80 -12.57
N ILE A 293 -0.98 2.56 -13.06
CA ILE A 293 0.39 2.54 -12.54
C ILE A 293 0.47 3.25 -11.20
N ALA A 294 -0.16 4.42 -11.08
CA ALA A 294 -0.26 5.12 -9.80
C ALA A 294 -0.95 4.24 -8.75
N PHE A 295 -2.01 3.52 -9.13
CA PHE A 295 -2.66 2.56 -8.25
C PHE A 295 -1.73 1.40 -7.85
N ALA A 296 -1.03 0.79 -8.79
CA ALA A 296 -0.08 -0.29 -8.49
C ALA A 296 1.03 0.21 -7.55
N CYS A 297 1.57 1.40 -7.80
CA CYS A 297 2.56 2.02 -6.92
C CYS A 297 2.00 2.23 -5.51
N GLN A 298 0.76 2.69 -5.36
CA GLN A 298 0.12 2.85 -4.06
C GLN A 298 -0.15 1.51 -3.36
N ALA A 299 -0.73 0.54 -4.08
CA ALA A 299 -1.13 -0.76 -3.53
C ALA A 299 0.08 -1.58 -3.06
N PHE A 300 1.18 -1.53 -3.81
CA PHE A 300 2.41 -2.27 -3.50
C PHE A 300 3.49 -1.40 -2.84
N LYS A 301 3.18 -0.14 -2.53
CA LYS A 301 4.10 0.83 -1.90
C LYS A 301 5.41 1.03 -2.68
N PHE A 302 5.33 1.07 -4.01
CA PHE A 302 6.47 1.48 -4.83
C PHE A 302 6.64 3.00 -4.78
N SER A 303 7.85 3.46 -4.49
CA SER A 303 8.21 4.88 -4.44
C SER A 303 8.24 5.56 -5.81
N SER A 304 8.38 4.79 -6.90
CA SER A 304 8.40 5.30 -8.27
C SER A 304 7.91 4.25 -9.27
N VAL A 305 7.52 4.73 -10.46
CA VAL A 305 7.20 3.88 -11.62
C VAL A 305 8.40 3.04 -12.04
N GLU A 306 9.62 3.58 -11.90
CA GLU A 306 10.86 2.86 -12.21
C GLU A 306 11.09 1.66 -11.29
N LYS A 307 10.78 1.78 -9.99
CA LYS A 307 10.90 0.66 -9.05
C LYS A 307 9.90 -0.46 -9.37
N LEU A 308 8.68 -0.08 -9.76
CA LEU A 308 7.68 -1.02 -10.28
C LEU A 308 8.19 -1.70 -11.56
N ASP A 309 8.69 -0.93 -12.51
CA ASP A 309 9.25 -1.41 -13.78
C ASP A 309 10.40 -2.40 -13.56
N ASN A 310 11.35 -2.08 -12.68
CA ASN A 310 12.44 -2.96 -12.28
C ASN A 310 11.95 -4.27 -11.68
N THR A 311 10.93 -4.21 -10.83
CA THR A 311 10.35 -5.40 -10.19
C THR A 311 9.64 -6.29 -11.22
N LEU A 312 8.81 -5.70 -12.09
CA LEU A 312 8.14 -6.42 -13.17
C LEU A 312 9.17 -7.05 -14.13
N THR A 313 10.22 -6.31 -14.46
CA THR A 313 11.33 -6.79 -15.29
C THR A 313 12.05 -7.96 -14.64
N PHE A 314 12.36 -7.87 -13.34
CA PHE A 314 13.00 -8.94 -12.59
C PHE A 314 12.13 -10.20 -12.54
N LEU A 315 10.84 -10.06 -12.23
CA LEU A 315 9.89 -11.18 -12.18
C LEU A 315 9.75 -11.88 -13.52
N LEU A 316 9.69 -11.11 -14.62
CA LEU A 316 9.64 -11.69 -15.95
C LEU A 316 10.95 -12.41 -16.27
N LYS A 317 12.10 -11.81 -15.97
CA LYS A 317 13.43 -12.39 -16.22
C LYS A 317 13.67 -13.67 -15.42
N SER A 318 13.26 -13.72 -14.15
CA SER A 318 13.39 -14.92 -13.31
C SER A 318 12.56 -16.08 -13.86
N ASN A 319 11.35 -15.79 -14.36
CA ASN A 319 10.48 -16.81 -14.94
C ASN A 319 10.99 -17.31 -16.31
N VAL A 320 11.57 -16.42 -17.12
CA VAL A 320 12.17 -16.78 -18.42
C VAL A 320 13.43 -17.65 -18.27
N SER A 321 14.15 -17.57 -17.15
CA SER A 321 15.27 -18.48 -16.88
C SER A 321 14.83 -19.90 -16.46
N ALA A 322 13.59 -20.06 -15.95
CA ALA A 322 13.03 -21.34 -15.55
C ALA A 322 12.31 -22.05 -16.72
N TYR A 323 11.81 -21.27 -17.68
CA TYR A 323 11.30 -21.73 -18.96
C TYR A 323 12.05 -20.96 -20.05
N GLU A 324 13.17 -21.52 -20.51
CA GLU A 324 13.66 -21.21 -21.86
C GLU A 324 12.43 -21.31 -22.77
N PHE A 325 12.01 -20.18 -23.38
CA PHE A 325 10.75 -20.04 -24.14
C PHE A 325 10.64 -21.23 -25.09
N SER A 326 10.05 -22.32 -24.60
CA SER A 326 9.89 -23.55 -25.36
C SER A 326 8.80 -23.18 -26.31
N ALA A 327 9.25 -22.88 -27.54
CA ALA A 327 8.46 -22.53 -28.70
C ALA A 327 7.03 -23.01 -28.50
N PHE A 328 6.10 -22.08 -28.27
CA PHE A 328 4.67 -22.41 -28.32
C PHE A 328 4.45 -23.08 -29.68
N PRO A 329 4.18 -24.39 -29.72
CA PRO A 329 4.05 -25.07 -30.99
C PRO A 329 2.72 -24.62 -31.59
N ASN A 330 2.80 -23.82 -32.66
CA ASN A 330 1.73 -23.66 -33.65
C ASN A 330 0.32 -23.30 -33.12
N GLU A 331 0.15 -22.16 -32.44
CA GLU A 331 -1.15 -21.49 -32.34
C GLU A 331 -1.21 -20.13 -33.04
N VAL A 332 -0.39 -19.95 -34.09
CA VAL A 332 -0.38 -18.74 -34.93
C VAL A 332 -1.73 -18.51 -35.66
N HIS A 333 -2.67 -19.47 -35.64
CA HIS A 333 -3.94 -19.35 -36.36
C HIS A 333 -5.19 -19.03 -35.54
N HIS A 334 -5.14 -19.00 -34.20
CA HIS A 334 -6.34 -18.68 -33.39
C HIS A 334 -6.26 -17.39 -32.55
N GLN A 335 -5.07 -16.87 -32.23
CA GLN A 335 -4.96 -15.62 -31.45
C GLN A 335 -4.97 -14.34 -32.30
N GLN A 336 -4.63 -14.42 -33.59
CA GLN A 336 -4.70 -13.26 -34.49
C GLN A 336 -6.13 -12.76 -34.73
N ALA A 337 -7.17 -13.59 -34.58
CA ALA A 337 -8.54 -13.16 -34.88
C ALA A 337 -9.15 -12.23 -33.81
N ASN A 338 -8.67 -12.27 -32.56
CA ASN A 338 -9.26 -11.50 -31.45
C ASN A 338 -8.40 -10.31 -30.98
N SER A 339 -7.09 -10.30 -31.25
CA SER A 339 -6.18 -9.23 -30.79
C SER A 339 -6.41 -7.86 -31.45
N TYR A 340 -7.12 -7.81 -32.59
CA TYR A 340 -7.47 -6.56 -33.29
C TYR A 340 -8.45 -5.67 -32.52
N TRP A 341 -9.07 -6.16 -31.44
CA TRP A 341 -10.10 -5.41 -30.70
C TRP A 341 -9.64 -4.92 -29.32
N GLU A 342 -8.42 -5.24 -28.91
CA GLU A 342 -7.86 -4.85 -27.62
C GLU A 342 -7.12 -3.50 -27.70
N GLU A 343 -7.14 -2.73 -26.61
CA GLU A 343 -6.36 -1.48 -26.51
C GLU A 343 -4.85 -1.75 -26.37
N LEU A 344 -4.52 -2.86 -25.70
CA LEU A 344 -3.16 -3.27 -25.35
C LEU A 344 -2.96 -4.76 -25.71
N PRO A 345 -2.86 -5.10 -27.00
CA PRO A 345 -2.84 -6.50 -27.46
C PRO A 345 -1.55 -7.27 -27.10
N THR A 346 -0.49 -6.57 -26.69
CA THR A 346 0.76 -7.21 -26.24
C THR A 346 1.32 -6.54 -25.00
N LEU A 347 2.16 -7.26 -24.24
CA LEU A 347 2.91 -6.69 -23.12
C LEU A 347 3.77 -5.49 -23.53
N LEU A 348 4.24 -5.45 -24.79
CA LEU A 348 4.99 -4.32 -25.31
C LEU A 348 4.11 -3.07 -25.51
N HIS A 349 2.83 -3.24 -25.89
CA HIS A 349 1.86 -2.12 -25.91
C HIS A 349 1.62 -1.60 -24.49
N CYS A 350 1.50 -2.49 -23.51
CA CYS A 350 1.34 -2.14 -22.10
C CYS A 350 2.54 -1.34 -21.59
N ALA A 351 3.75 -1.86 -21.79
CA ALA A 351 4.99 -1.19 -21.39
C ALA A 351 5.14 0.18 -22.08
N ALA A 352 4.74 0.28 -23.35
CA ALA A 352 4.74 1.55 -24.10
C ALA A 352 3.73 2.58 -23.55
N LYS A 353 2.50 2.16 -23.23
CA LYS A 353 1.45 3.06 -22.72
C LYS A 353 1.80 3.67 -21.37
N PHE A 354 2.50 2.90 -20.54
CA PHE A 354 2.77 3.22 -19.15
C PHE A 354 4.23 3.64 -18.88
N GLY A 355 5.07 3.70 -19.92
CA GLY A 355 6.45 4.17 -19.81
C GLY A 355 7.39 3.20 -19.07
N LEU A 356 7.09 1.90 -19.08
CA LEU A 356 7.90 0.86 -18.43
C LEU A 356 9.13 0.52 -19.31
N LYS A 357 10.16 1.36 -19.21
CA LYS A 357 11.37 1.33 -20.06
C LYS A 357 12.18 0.05 -19.93
N ASN A 358 12.41 -0.43 -18.71
CA ASN A 358 13.21 -1.61 -18.44
C ASN A 358 12.48 -2.89 -18.89
N LEU A 359 11.17 -2.96 -18.64
CA LEU A 359 10.34 -4.05 -19.10
C LEU A 359 10.27 -4.08 -20.63
N ALA A 360 10.07 -2.92 -21.27
CA ALA A 360 10.09 -2.83 -22.73
C ALA A 360 11.43 -3.26 -23.32
N THR A 361 12.54 -2.86 -22.71
CA THR A 361 13.89 -3.23 -23.16
C THR A 361 14.10 -4.75 -23.05
N LEU A 362 13.66 -5.38 -21.95
CA LEU A 362 13.71 -6.83 -21.80
C LEU A 362 12.86 -7.55 -22.86
N LEU A 363 11.64 -7.07 -23.11
CA LEU A 363 10.75 -7.63 -24.13
C LEU A 363 11.34 -7.52 -25.54
N LEU A 364 12.10 -6.45 -25.82
CA LEU A 364 12.77 -6.24 -27.11
C LEU A 364 13.98 -7.16 -27.33
N GLN A 365 14.50 -7.79 -26.27
CA GLN A 365 15.56 -8.79 -26.35
C GLN A 365 15.02 -10.19 -26.68
N CYS A 366 13.70 -10.41 -26.60
CA CYS A 366 13.09 -11.69 -26.92
C CYS A 366 13.12 -11.98 -28.44
N PRO A 367 13.23 -13.24 -28.88
CA PRO A 367 13.29 -13.61 -30.31
C PRO A 367 12.10 -13.09 -31.13
N GLU A 368 10.91 -13.05 -30.53
CA GLU A 368 9.66 -12.60 -31.16
C GLU A 368 9.42 -11.08 -31.09
N ALA A 369 10.38 -10.31 -30.56
CA ALA A 369 10.28 -8.86 -30.39
C ALA A 369 9.97 -8.14 -31.72
N SER A 370 10.56 -8.61 -32.82
CA SER A 370 10.37 -8.02 -34.16
C SER A 370 8.90 -8.10 -34.63
N GLN A 371 8.20 -9.18 -34.31
CA GLN A 371 6.79 -9.35 -34.60
C GLN A 371 5.93 -8.52 -33.65
N ALA A 372 6.27 -8.51 -32.35
CA ALA A 372 5.56 -7.72 -31.34
C ALA A 372 5.58 -6.20 -31.63
N CYS A 373 6.67 -5.68 -32.20
CA CYS A 373 6.77 -4.27 -32.63
C CYS A 373 5.83 -3.89 -33.79
N ARG A 374 5.36 -4.87 -34.57
CA ARG A 374 4.52 -4.66 -35.75
C ARG A 374 3.03 -4.84 -35.48
N ILE A 375 2.67 -5.49 -34.38
CA ILE A 375 1.28 -5.66 -33.97
C ILE A 375 0.70 -4.27 -33.70
N THR A 376 -0.55 -4.06 -34.13
CA THR A 376 -1.29 -2.81 -33.92
C THR A 376 -2.53 -3.09 -33.08
N ASN A 377 -2.90 -2.13 -32.24
CA ASN A 377 -4.12 -2.20 -31.43
C ASN A 377 -5.39 -1.87 -32.25
N LYS A 378 -6.55 -1.82 -31.58
CA LYS A 378 -7.85 -1.44 -32.19
C LYS A 378 -7.88 -0.07 -32.89
N HIS A 379 -6.88 0.78 -32.62
CA HIS A 379 -6.73 2.12 -33.22
C HIS A 379 -5.68 2.15 -34.34
N GLY A 380 -5.07 1.00 -34.70
CA GLY A 380 -3.98 0.95 -35.67
C GLY A 380 -2.63 1.45 -35.12
N GLU A 381 -2.51 1.59 -33.81
CA GLU A 381 -1.30 2.10 -33.14
C GLU A 381 -0.39 0.93 -32.78
N ASN A 382 0.89 1.00 -33.16
CA ASN A 382 1.92 0.07 -32.73
C ASN A 382 2.54 0.55 -31.40
N PRO A 383 3.37 -0.26 -30.72
CA PRO A 383 3.94 0.14 -29.43
C PRO A 383 4.72 1.47 -29.46
N ALA A 384 5.46 1.76 -30.55
CA ALA A 384 6.17 3.03 -30.67
C ALA A 384 5.22 4.24 -30.75
N HIS A 385 4.11 4.12 -31.50
CA HIS A 385 3.09 5.16 -31.58
C HIS A 385 2.42 5.40 -30.23
N ILE A 386 2.11 4.34 -29.49
CA ILE A 386 1.55 4.44 -28.14
C ILE A 386 2.52 5.15 -27.19
N ALA A 387 3.80 4.77 -27.18
CA ALA A 387 4.80 5.42 -26.33
C ALA A 387 4.87 6.93 -26.60
N GLY A 388 4.91 7.34 -27.88
CA GLY A 388 4.92 8.75 -28.26
C GLY A 388 3.63 9.49 -27.86
N LYS A 389 2.47 8.88 -28.08
CA LYS A 389 1.16 9.45 -27.72
C LYS A 389 1.02 9.71 -26.22
N HIS A 390 1.61 8.85 -25.39
CA HIS A 390 1.61 8.97 -23.94
C HIS A 390 2.80 9.79 -23.39
N GLY A 391 3.60 10.42 -24.26
CA GLY A 391 4.69 11.32 -23.87
C GLY A 391 6.02 10.62 -23.52
N HIS A 392 6.12 9.31 -23.72
CA HIS A 392 7.33 8.52 -23.46
C HIS A 392 8.29 8.54 -24.67
N ASN A 393 8.80 9.74 -24.99
CA ASN A 393 9.61 10.00 -26.18
C ASN A 393 10.91 9.17 -26.25
N GLU A 394 11.57 8.94 -25.11
CA GLU A 394 12.77 8.09 -25.08
C GLU A 394 12.43 6.64 -25.40
N LEU A 395 11.36 6.11 -24.81
CA LEU A 395 10.91 4.75 -25.05
C LEU A 395 10.46 4.55 -26.49
N GLN A 396 9.79 5.54 -27.08
CA GLN A 396 9.45 5.55 -28.50
C GLN A 396 10.70 5.37 -29.38
N LYS A 397 11.77 6.15 -29.12
CA LYS A 397 13.03 6.04 -29.86
C LYS A 397 13.66 4.65 -29.72
N ILE A 398 13.72 4.12 -28.49
CA ILE A 398 14.28 2.79 -28.21
C ILE A 398 13.53 1.70 -29.00
N ILE A 399 12.19 1.73 -28.99
CA ILE A 399 11.37 0.77 -29.74
C ILE A 399 11.62 0.93 -31.25
N GLN A 400 11.69 2.16 -31.76
CA GLN A 400 11.93 2.42 -33.18
C GLN A 400 13.32 1.93 -33.64
N GLU A 401 14.37 2.30 -32.91
CA GLU A 401 15.76 1.92 -33.23
C GLU A 401 15.95 0.40 -33.23
N LEU A 402 15.43 -0.28 -32.20
CA LEU A 402 15.54 -1.73 -32.09
C LEU A 402 14.65 -2.46 -33.09
N SER A 403 13.50 -1.91 -33.47
CA SER A 403 12.67 -2.49 -34.53
C SER A 403 13.36 -2.48 -35.90
N VAL A 404 14.17 -1.45 -36.20
CA VAL A 404 14.94 -1.34 -37.45
C VAL A 404 16.18 -2.24 -37.40
N SER A 405 16.88 -2.30 -36.26
CA SER A 405 18.04 -3.18 -36.07
C SER A 405 17.67 -4.67 -36.26
N LEU A 406 16.55 -5.11 -35.66
CA LEU A 406 16.05 -6.47 -35.81
C LEU A 406 15.66 -6.82 -37.26
N TYR A 407 15.24 -5.83 -38.06
CA TYR A 407 14.93 -6.02 -39.48
C TYR A 407 16.20 -6.30 -40.30
N THR A 408 17.30 -5.60 -40.01
CA THR A 408 18.58 -5.83 -40.70
C THR A 408 19.21 -7.19 -40.36
N PHE A 409 19.08 -7.65 -39.12
CA PHE A 409 19.55 -8.99 -38.72
C PHE A 409 18.72 -10.11 -39.36
N SER A 410 17.39 -9.98 -39.40
CA SER A 410 16.52 -10.97 -40.05
C SER A 410 16.81 -11.14 -41.55
N GLN A 411 17.13 -10.07 -42.28
CA GLN A 411 17.51 -10.15 -43.70
C GLN A 411 18.89 -10.77 -43.93
N CYS A 412 19.85 -10.59 -43.02
CA CYS A 412 21.18 -11.21 -43.12
C CYS A 412 21.13 -12.72 -42.82
N SER A 413 20.26 -13.17 -41.90
CA SER A 413 20.10 -14.60 -41.58
C SER A 413 19.30 -15.41 -42.63
N LEU A 414 18.57 -14.74 -43.53
CA LEU A 414 17.83 -15.36 -44.63
C LEU A 414 18.64 -15.45 -45.94
N ASN A 415 19.81 -14.82 -46.01
CA ASN A 415 20.72 -14.79 -47.18
C ASN A 415 22.02 -15.60 -46.97
N MET A 416 22.12 -16.37 -45.90
CA MET A 416 23.06 -17.49 -45.72
C MET A 416 22.28 -18.79 -45.75
#